data_AF-A0AAD9X2Q5-F1
#
_entry.id   AF-A0AAD9X2Q5-F1
#
_cell.length_a   1.000
_cell.length_b   1.000
_cell.length_c   1.000
_cell.angle_alpha   90.00
_cell.angle_beta   90.00
_cell.angle_gamma   90.00
#
_symmetry.space_group_name_H-M   'P 1'
#
loop_
_entity.id
_entity.type
_entity.pdbx_description
1 polymer ?
#
loop_
_entity_poly.entity_id
_entity_poly.type
_entity_poly.pdbx_seq_one_letter_code
_entity_poly.pdbx_strand_id
1 'polypeptide(L)'
;MISSLSHTSCLLALFILCSGNYVVAIEIPMGDLSGVPPFNVTKKSLLKFLKLGDTIKFNVPALYVFGDSTVDSGNNDFLISLAKANYTPNGVDFGDGKPTGRYTNGQTEADFIGLSNTENKTLHTGVNYGSSGRGILSTSQNYLGTCLPFYKQIDYFETTINNLVKRFKSKKRYDDYLSKSLLFINIGNIDMSSDYNGIGATIFRKYTVPQYAQMVAKEFCKSLERLYKLGVRKFLVNNLGAMGCIPRNMVSI
;
A
#
# COMPACT_ATOMS: atom_id res chain seq x y z
N MET A 1 7.61 16.81 -21.48
CA MET A 1 6.32 17.53 -21.58
C MET A 1 5.29 16.71 -20.85
N ILE A 2 4.92 17.12 -19.63
CA ILE A 2 3.88 16.47 -18.83
C ILE A 2 2.57 17.12 -19.27
N SER A 3 1.76 16.39 -20.05
CA SER A 3 0.45 16.86 -20.48
C SER A 3 -0.52 16.89 -19.31
N SER A 4 -1.39 17.89 -19.34
CA SER A 4 -2.50 18.13 -18.42
C SER A 4 -3.25 16.87 -18.01
N LEU A 5 -3.33 16.63 -16.70
CA LEU A 5 -4.29 15.70 -16.09
C LEU A 5 -5.69 16.29 -16.28
N SER A 6 -6.41 15.81 -17.29
CA SER A 6 -7.85 16.05 -17.41
C SER A 6 -8.59 15.20 -16.40
N HIS A 7 -9.60 15.80 -15.76
CA HIS A 7 -10.53 15.15 -14.87
C HIS A 7 -11.28 14.01 -15.58
N THR A 8 -10.83 12.74 -15.47
CA THR A 8 -11.70 11.54 -15.60
C THR A 8 -11.02 10.18 -15.37
N SER A 9 -9.70 10.06 -15.27
CA SER A 9 -9.07 8.72 -15.25
C SER A 9 -8.69 8.24 -13.85
N CYS A 10 -9.42 7.25 -13.31
CA CYS A 10 -8.96 6.45 -12.17
C CYS A 10 -7.83 5.52 -12.63
N LEU A 11 -6.59 5.84 -12.24
CA LEU A 11 -5.41 5.03 -12.58
C LEU A 11 -5.22 3.88 -11.57
N LEU A 12 -5.22 2.65 -12.06
CA LEU A 12 -4.70 1.49 -11.32
C LEU A 12 -3.26 1.21 -11.81
N ALA A 13 -2.31 1.28 -10.87
CA ALA A 13 -0.88 0.97 -10.97
C ALA A 13 0.02 1.91 -11.84
N LEU A 14 1.03 2.51 -11.18
CA LEU A 14 2.18 3.16 -11.81
C LEU A 14 3.45 2.43 -11.37
N PHE A 15 4.10 1.68 -12.27
CA PHE A 15 5.39 1.06 -11.97
C PHE A 15 6.53 2.08 -12.14
N ILE A 16 7.02 2.68 -11.06
CA ILE A 16 8.24 3.48 -11.10
C ILE A 16 9.45 2.54 -10.94
N LEU A 17 10.12 2.21 -12.04
CA LEU A 17 11.47 1.63 -11.99
C LEU A 17 12.50 2.76 -12.16
N CYS A 18 13.13 3.15 -11.05
CA CYS A 18 14.21 4.16 -11.01
C CYS A 18 15.57 3.63 -11.49
N SER A 19 15.60 2.72 -12.47
CA SER A 19 16.84 2.32 -13.15
C SER A 19 16.62 2.46 -14.65
N GLY A 20 17.28 3.46 -15.24
CA GLY A 20 17.07 3.91 -16.62
C GLY A 20 16.86 2.77 -17.61
N ASN A 21 15.62 2.66 -18.09
CA ASN A 21 15.24 2.61 -19.51
C ASN A 21 13.91 1.90 -19.80
N TYR A 22 13.19 1.38 -18.80
CA TYR A 22 11.83 0.87 -19.05
C TYR A 22 10.90 1.15 -17.86
N VAL A 23 10.02 2.14 -18.03
CA VAL A 23 8.81 2.32 -17.23
C VAL A 23 7.70 1.62 -18.00
N VAL A 24 7.18 0.51 -17.48
CA VAL A 24 5.96 -0.09 -18.02
C VAL A 24 4.80 0.47 -17.22
N ALA A 25 4.22 1.57 -17.70
CA ALA A 25 2.92 2.01 -17.21
C ALA A 25 1.86 1.11 -17.84
N ILE A 26 1.20 0.30 -17.02
CA ILE A 26 -0.04 -0.36 -17.44
C ILE A 26 -1.14 0.62 -17.07
N GLU A 27 -1.47 1.52 -17.99
CA GLU A 27 -2.70 2.29 -17.88
C GLU A 27 -3.85 1.32 -18.14
N ILE A 28 -4.58 0.97 -17.08
CA ILE A 28 -5.91 0.40 -17.25
C ILE A 28 -6.83 1.61 -17.43
N PRO A 29 -7.33 1.90 -18.66
CA PRO A 29 -8.33 2.93 -18.83
C PRO A 29 -9.56 2.48 -18.05
N MET A 30 -9.75 3.02 -16.85
CA MET A 30 -11.06 3.06 -16.24
C MET A 30 -11.87 4.07 -17.06
N GLY A 31 -12.48 3.60 -18.15
CA GLY A 31 -13.78 4.17 -18.53
C GLY A 31 -14.68 4.11 -17.30
N ASP A 32 -15.49 5.15 -17.11
CA ASP A 32 -16.39 5.37 -15.97
C ASP A 32 -16.67 4.10 -15.18
N LEU A 33 -16.11 4.05 -13.96
CA LEU A 33 -16.38 3.09 -12.89
C LEU A 33 -17.26 1.94 -13.36
N SER A 34 -16.65 0.80 -13.73
CA SER A 34 -17.38 -0.47 -13.68
C SER A 34 -18.18 -0.47 -12.38
N GLY A 35 -19.52 -0.47 -12.48
CA GLY A 35 -20.40 -0.08 -11.36
C GLY A 35 -19.98 -0.68 -10.04
N VAL A 36 -20.11 0.07 -8.94
CA VAL A 36 -19.68 -0.36 -7.60
C VAL A 36 -20.08 -1.82 -7.38
N PRO A 37 -19.12 -2.76 -7.19
CA PRO A 37 -19.47 -4.15 -7.03
C PRO A 37 -20.35 -4.26 -5.77
N PRO A 38 -21.32 -5.19 -5.74
CA PRO A 38 -22.26 -5.31 -4.62
C PRO A 38 -21.50 -5.45 -3.29
N PHE A 39 -22.04 -4.87 -2.21
CA PHE A 39 -21.36 -4.65 -0.91
C PHE A 39 -20.81 -5.88 -0.16
N ASN A 40 -20.80 -7.07 -0.76
CA ASN A 40 -20.21 -8.27 -0.18
C ASN A 40 -19.52 -9.10 -1.28
N VAL A 41 -18.30 -8.70 -1.63
CA VAL A 41 -17.57 -9.29 -2.76
C VAL A 41 -16.56 -10.32 -2.24
N THR A 42 -16.88 -11.61 -2.40
CA THR A 42 -15.85 -12.65 -2.24
C THR A 42 -14.72 -12.45 -3.25
N LYS A 43 -13.51 -12.94 -2.97
CA LYS A 43 -12.40 -12.91 -3.94
C LYS A 43 -12.83 -13.43 -5.31
N LYS A 44 -13.57 -14.54 -5.35
CA LYS A 44 -14.10 -15.12 -6.60
C LYS A 44 -15.06 -14.17 -7.31
N SER A 45 -15.99 -13.55 -6.59
CA SER A 45 -16.93 -12.58 -7.14
C SER A 45 -16.22 -11.35 -7.72
N LEU A 46 -15.16 -10.87 -7.05
CA LEU A 46 -14.37 -9.73 -7.49
C LEU A 46 -13.62 -10.06 -8.78
N LEU A 47 -12.94 -11.21 -8.82
CA LEU A 47 -12.22 -11.66 -10.01
C LEU A 47 -13.15 -11.82 -11.22
N LYS A 48 -14.35 -12.38 -11.00
CA LYS A 48 -15.37 -12.49 -12.05
C LYS A 48 -15.87 -11.12 -12.52
N PHE A 49 -16.14 -10.20 -11.60
CA PHE A 49 -16.54 -8.83 -11.91
C PHE A 49 -15.50 -8.09 -12.75
N LEU A 50 -14.22 -8.23 -12.39
CA LEU A 50 -13.08 -7.65 -13.11
C LEU A 50 -12.73 -8.40 -14.42
N LYS A 51 -13.48 -9.46 -14.77
CA LYS A 51 -13.21 -10.33 -15.93
C LYS A 51 -11.81 -10.96 -15.93
N LEU A 52 -11.28 -11.26 -14.74
CA LEU A 52 -9.96 -11.88 -14.55
C LEU A 52 -10.04 -13.41 -14.37
N GLY A 53 -11.21 -14.00 -14.60
CA GLY A 53 -11.48 -15.44 -14.44
C GLY A 53 -11.85 -15.84 -13.00
N ASP A 54 -11.88 -17.14 -12.73
CA ASP A 54 -12.32 -17.68 -11.42
C ASP A 54 -11.18 -17.80 -10.40
N THR A 55 -9.93 -17.81 -10.86
CA THR A 55 -8.74 -17.95 -10.00
C THR A 55 -7.55 -17.19 -10.55
N ILE A 56 -7.03 -16.24 -9.78
CA ILE A 56 -5.67 -15.70 -9.96
C ILE A 56 -4.78 -16.32 -8.88
N LYS A 57 -3.70 -16.97 -9.33
CA LYS A 57 -2.63 -17.45 -8.44
C LYS A 57 -1.41 -16.56 -8.60
N PHE A 58 -1.07 -15.82 -7.55
CA PHE A 58 0.20 -15.11 -7.49
C PHE A 58 1.31 -16.11 -7.16
N ASN A 59 2.01 -16.60 -8.19
CA ASN A 59 3.11 -17.54 -7.99
C ASN A 59 4.40 -16.79 -7.62
N VAL A 60 4.47 -16.33 -6.37
CA VAL A 60 5.64 -15.67 -5.80
C VAL A 60 6.09 -16.40 -4.53
N PRO A 61 7.40 -16.49 -4.26
CA PRO A 61 7.90 -17.12 -3.03
C PRO A 61 7.40 -16.40 -1.78
N ALA A 62 7.38 -15.06 -1.83
CA ALA A 62 6.83 -14.24 -0.77
C ALA A 62 6.17 -12.95 -1.23
N LEU A 63 5.29 -12.45 -0.37
CA LEU A 63 4.64 -11.15 -0.49
C LEU A 63 5.00 -10.28 0.74
N TYR A 64 5.66 -9.16 0.49
CA TYR A 64 5.97 -8.15 1.51
C TYR A 64 5.15 -6.91 1.24
N VAL A 65 4.40 -6.43 2.24
CA VAL A 65 3.41 -5.35 2.06
C VAL A 65 3.83 -4.11 2.82
N PHE A 66 3.74 -2.96 2.18
CA PHE A 66 4.09 -1.66 2.74
C PHE A 66 2.98 -0.66 2.42
N GLY A 67 2.68 0.22 3.35
CA GLY A 67 1.66 1.21 3.11
C GLY A 67 1.11 1.91 4.34
N ASP A 68 0.04 2.63 4.12
CA ASP A 68 -0.73 3.34 5.15
C ASP A 68 -1.95 2.50 5.59
N SER A 69 -3.05 3.15 5.98
CA SER A 69 -4.30 2.49 6.36
C SER A 69 -4.89 1.59 5.28
N THR A 70 -4.55 1.80 4.00
CA THR A 70 -5.06 1.02 2.86
C THR A 70 -4.63 -0.45 2.89
N VAL A 71 -3.55 -0.76 3.60
CA VAL A 71 -3.01 -2.12 3.71
C VAL A 71 -2.72 -2.53 5.16
N ASP A 72 -2.95 -1.65 6.14
CA ASP A 72 -2.80 -1.98 7.55
C ASP A 72 -3.73 -3.15 7.92
N SER A 73 -3.14 -4.21 8.47
CA SER A 73 -3.83 -5.45 8.85
C SER A 73 -4.06 -5.58 10.36
N GLY A 74 -3.92 -4.46 11.09
CA GLY A 74 -3.99 -4.37 12.55
C GLY A 74 -2.64 -4.10 13.22
N ASN A 75 -1.62 -3.72 12.46
CA ASN A 75 -0.29 -3.42 12.99
C ASN A 75 -0.35 -2.25 13.98
N ASN A 76 -1.18 -1.24 13.69
CA ASN A 76 -1.32 -0.08 14.55
C ASN A 76 -1.93 -0.39 15.92
N ASP A 77 -2.62 -1.52 16.09
CA ASP A 77 -3.19 -1.90 17.38
C ASP A 77 -2.12 -2.20 18.43
N PHE A 78 -0.94 -2.63 17.98
CA PHE A 78 0.25 -2.91 18.79
C PHE A 78 1.10 -1.66 19.07
N LEU A 79 0.72 -0.49 18.55
CA LEU A 79 1.42 0.77 18.76
C LEU A 79 0.70 1.63 19.80
N ILE A 80 1.46 2.50 20.47
CA ILE A 80 0.90 3.60 21.27
C ILE A 80 0.45 4.69 20.30
N SER A 81 -0.74 4.50 19.72
CA SER A 81 -1.28 5.29 18.61
C SER A 81 -2.76 5.57 18.78
N LEU A 82 -3.22 6.71 18.29
CA LEU A 82 -4.64 7.00 18.07
C LEU A 82 -5.11 6.55 16.69
N ALA A 83 -4.19 6.28 15.76
CA ALA A 83 -4.51 5.78 14.43
C ALA A 83 -4.79 4.27 14.48
N LYS A 84 -5.90 3.87 15.11
CA LYS A 84 -6.34 2.46 15.18
C LYS A 84 -7.68 2.27 14.46
N ALA A 85 -7.92 1.05 14.01
CA ALA A 85 -9.21 0.61 13.42
C ALA A 85 -9.76 -0.63 14.15
N ASN A 86 -9.50 -0.73 15.45
CA ASN A 86 -9.95 -1.81 16.33
C ASN A 86 -11.32 -1.55 16.97
N TYR A 87 -12.18 -0.82 16.27
CA TYR A 87 -13.55 -0.50 16.68
C TYR A 87 -14.52 -0.62 15.50
N THR A 88 -15.79 -0.86 15.81
CA THR A 88 -16.88 -0.93 14.81
C THR A 88 -17.04 0.41 14.08
N PRO A 89 -17.32 0.43 12.76
CA PRO A 89 -17.75 -0.70 11.94
C PRO A 89 -16.62 -1.46 11.23
N ASN A 90 -15.35 -1.20 11.54
CA ASN A 90 -14.26 -1.94 10.91
C ASN A 90 -14.37 -3.44 11.22
N GLY A 91 -14.14 -4.31 10.23
CA GLY A 91 -14.21 -5.77 10.37
C GLY A 91 -15.61 -6.40 10.38
N VAL A 92 -16.71 -5.65 10.24
CA VAL A 92 -18.08 -6.22 10.31
C VAL A 92 -18.39 -7.28 9.25
N ASP A 93 -17.72 -7.23 8.09
CA ASP A 93 -17.84 -8.20 7.00
C ASP A 93 -16.69 -9.23 7.01
N PHE A 94 -15.83 -9.22 8.04
CA PHE A 94 -14.66 -10.10 8.15
C PHE A 94 -14.90 -11.23 9.16
N GLY A 95 -14.95 -12.47 8.68
CA GLY A 95 -14.95 -13.66 9.55
C GLY A 95 -16.09 -13.66 10.58
N ASP A 96 -15.75 -13.44 11.84
CA ASP A 96 -16.70 -13.38 12.97
C ASP A 96 -17.31 -11.98 13.21
N GLY A 97 -17.06 -11.03 12.30
CA GLY A 97 -17.63 -9.68 12.32
C GLY A 97 -17.02 -8.74 13.37
N LYS A 98 -15.90 -9.13 14.00
CA LYS A 98 -15.22 -8.31 15.01
C LYS A 98 -14.21 -7.35 14.38
N PRO A 99 -13.91 -6.21 15.05
CA PRO A 99 -12.85 -5.33 14.60
C PRO A 99 -11.51 -6.04 14.48
N THR A 100 -10.89 -5.91 13.31
CA THR A 100 -9.63 -6.59 12.96
C THR A 100 -8.41 -5.67 12.96
N GLY A 101 -8.62 -4.37 13.17
CA GLY A 101 -7.58 -3.36 13.00
C GLY A 101 -7.36 -2.93 11.54
N ARG A 102 -8.08 -3.52 10.57
CA ARG A 102 -8.12 -3.07 9.17
C ARG A 102 -9.06 -1.88 9.01
N TYR A 103 -8.68 -0.90 8.20
CA TYR A 103 -9.51 0.29 7.90
C TYR A 103 -10.57 0.00 6.83
N THR A 104 -11.30 -1.08 7.00
CA THR A 104 -12.37 -1.54 6.11
C THR A 104 -13.29 -2.49 6.88
N ASN A 105 -14.49 -2.73 6.37
CA ASN A 105 -15.38 -3.76 6.91
C ASN A 105 -14.82 -5.17 6.70
N GLY A 106 -13.94 -5.38 5.72
CA GLY A 106 -13.53 -6.71 5.28
C GLY A 106 -12.02 -6.84 5.04
N GLN A 107 -11.67 -7.51 3.95
CA GLN A 107 -10.29 -7.73 3.50
C GLN A 107 -9.72 -6.47 2.83
N THR A 108 -8.45 -6.17 3.10
CA THR A 108 -7.67 -5.18 2.33
C THR A 108 -7.26 -5.75 0.97
N GLU A 109 -6.78 -4.91 0.06
CA GLU A 109 -6.22 -5.36 -1.22
C GLU A 109 -5.08 -6.38 -1.03
N ALA A 110 -4.22 -6.15 -0.02
CA ALA A 110 -3.13 -7.06 0.33
C ALA A 110 -3.62 -8.45 0.75
N ASP A 111 -4.74 -8.51 1.48
CA ASP A 111 -5.41 -9.75 1.85
C ASP A 111 -5.88 -10.51 0.60
N PHE A 112 -6.48 -9.81 -0.37
CA PHE A 112 -6.91 -10.42 -1.64
C PHE A 112 -5.74 -10.96 -2.48
N ILE A 113 -4.61 -10.24 -2.51
CA ILE A 113 -3.42 -10.64 -3.27
C ILE A 113 -2.83 -11.94 -2.71
N GLY A 114 -2.73 -12.09 -1.38
CA GLY A 114 -2.18 -13.34 -0.85
C GLY A 114 -2.01 -13.46 0.65
N LEU A 115 -2.32 -12.43 1.44
CA LEU A 115 -2.17 -12.50 2.90
C LEU A 115 -3.36 -13.15 3.64
N SER A 116 -4.45 -13.49 2.94
CA SER A 116 -5.66 -14.06 3.57
C SER A 116 -5.88 -15.57 3.43
N ASN A 117 -4.92 -16.34 2.93
CA ASN A 117 -5.13 -17.78 2.75
C ASN A 117 -4.97 -18.56 4.06
N THR A 118 -5.98 -18.52 4.92
CA THR A 118 -6.17 -19.50 6.01
C THR A 118 -6.53 -20.89 5.48
N GLU A 119 -7.00 -21.00 4.23
CA GLU A 119 -7.49 -22.26 3.63
C GLU A 119 -6.46 -23.00 2.75
N ASN A 120 -5.40 -22.32 2.28
CA ASN A 120 -4.39 -22.95 1.42
C ASN A 120 -3.06 -23.11 2.15
N LYS A 121 -2.71 -24.36 2.48
CA LYS A 121 -1.42 -24.77 3.07
C LYS A 121 -0.19 -24.46 2.20
N THR A 122 -0.36 -23.92 1.00
CA THR A 122 0.74 -23.27 0.27
C THR A 122 0.98 -21.89 0.89
N LEU A 123 1.69 -21.90 2.00
CA LEU A 123 2.11 -20.71 2.74
C LEU A 123 2.99 -19.85 1.82
N HIS A 124 2.42 -18.83 1.16
CA HIS A 124 3.25 -17.73 0.68
C HIS A 124 3.88 -17.12 1.93
N THR A 125 5.21 -17.15 2.04
CA THR A 125 5.90 -16.48 3.15
C THR A 125 5.78 -14.98 2.95
N GLY A 126 5.81 -14.17 4.01
CA GLY A 126 5.55 -12.75 3.84
C GLY A 126 5.25 -12.05 5.15
N VAL A 127 5.32 -10.72 5.11
CA VAL A 127 5.04 -9.86 6.25
C VAL A 127 4.37 -8.60 5.73
N ASN A 128 3.37 -8.14 6.47
CA ASN A 128 2.75 -6.84 6.25
C ASN A 128 3.35 -5.83 7.23
N TYR A 129 4.01 -4.80 6.70
CA TYR A 129 4.61 -3.70 7.46
C TYR A 129 3.77 -2.43 7.43
N GLY A 130 2.62 -2.45 6.75
CA GLY A 130 1.73 -1.30 6.61
C GLY A 130 1.30 -0.74 7.97
N SER A 131 1.21 0.58 8.05
CA SER A 131 0.87 1.28 9.29
C SER A 131 0.14 2.58 8.97
N SER A 132 -1.06 2.72 9.52
CA SER A 132 -1.87 3.92 9.32
C SER A 132 -1.24 5.16 9.94
N GLY A 133 -1.59 6.33 9.40
CA GLY A 133 -1.30 7.64 9.98
C GLY A 133 0.03 8.25 9.56
N ARG A 134 0.84 7.59 8.73
CA ARG A 134 2.09 8.15 8.19
C ARG A 134 2.28 7.86 6.72
N GLY A 135 3.06 8.74 6.12
CA GLY A 135 3.41 8.73 4.72
C GLY A 135 4.85 8.34 4.43
N ILE A 136 5.29 8.77 3.26
CA ILE A 136 6.65 8.61 2.73
C ILE A 136 7.60 9.58 3.42
N LEU A 137 7.19 10.85 3.55
CA LEU A 137 7.97 11.87 4.21
C LEU A 137 7.96 11.69 5.73
N SER A 138 9.11 11.88 6.36
CA SER A 138 9.19 11.97 7.82
C SER A 138 8.63 13.33 8.27
N THR A 139 7.44 13.34 8.85
CA THR A 139 6.82 14.55 9.39
C THR A 139 6.96 14.62 10.92
N SER A 140 7.20 15.81 11.46
CA SER A 140 7.39 16.05 12.90
C SER A 140 6.09 16.07 13.70
N GLN A 141 4.93 16.08 13.03
CA GLN A 141 3.63 16.20 13.70
C GLN A 141 3.28 14.88 14.40
N ASN A 142 3.19 14.83 15.72
CA ASN A 142 2.96 13.58 16.47
C ASN A 142 1.56 13.45 17.10
N TYR A 143 0.53 14.08 16.51
CA TYR A 143 -0.81 14.11 17.13
C TYR A 143 -1.49 12.73 17.17
N LEU A 144 -1.11 11.79 16.30
CA LEU A 144 -1.61 10.41 16.30
C LEU A 144 -0.79 9.47 17.19
N GLY A 145 0.27 9.94 17.84
CA GLY A 145 1.25 9.06 18.49
C GLY A 145 2.06 8.24 17.49
N THR A 146 2.52 7.07 17.95
CA THR A 146 3.44 6.21 17.20
C THR A 146 2.76 5.57 15.99
N CYS A 147 3.23 5.92 14.81
CA CYS A 147 2.83 5.32 13.53
C CYS A 147 4.12 5.10 12.72
N LEU A 148 4.16 4.10 11.84
CA LEU A 148 5.38 3.73 11.12
C LEU A 148 5.45 4.43 9.75
N PRO A 149 6.24 5.52 9.58
CA PRO A 149 6.48 6.09 8.26
C PRO A 149 7.22 5.08 7.37
N PHE A 150 7.16 5.30 6.05
CA PHE A 150 7.63 4.31 5.08
C PHE A 150 9.07 3.82 5.35
N TYR A 151 9.99 4.71 5.72
CA TYR A 151 11.36 4.33 6.01
C TYR A 151 11.48 3.35 7.20
N LYS A 152 10.62 3.48 8.23
CA LYS A 152 10.57 2.53 9.36
C LYS A 152 10.03 1.18 8.95
N GLN A 153 9.04 1.15 8.05
CA GLN A 153 8.56 -0.10 7.47
C GLN A 153 9.69 -0.82 6.72
N ILE A 154 10.53 -0.07 5.98
CA ILE A 154 11.73 -0.60 5.31
C ILE A 154 12.77 -1.09 6.33
N ASP A 155 12.98 -0.39 7.46
CA ASP A 155 13.88 -0.86 8.53
C ASP A 155 13.46 -2.23 9.09
N TYR A 156 12.15 -2.44 9.29
CA TYR A 156 11.61 -3.74 9.74
C TYR A 156 11.74 -4.82 8.67
N PHE A 157 11.55 -4.47 7.39
CA PHE A 157 11.81 -5.37 6.29
C PHE A 157 13.28 -5.81 6.24
N GLU A 158 14.21 -4.86 6.32
CA GLU A 158 15.64 -5.14 6.36
C GLU A 158 16.01 -6.07 7.52
N THR A 159 15.45 -5.82 8.71
CA THR A 159 15.60 -6.70 9.87
C THR A 159 15.06 -8.11 9.60
N THR A 160 13.89 -8.21 8.96
CA THR A 160 13.27 -9.49 8.62
C THR A 160 14.15 -10.30 7.68
N ILE A 161 14.65 -9.69 6.60
CA ILE A 161 15.42 -10.40 5.57
C ILE A 161 16.83 -10.76 6.08
N ASN A 162 17.43 -9.94 6.94
CA ASN A 162 18.72 -10.22 7.61
C ASN A 162 18.63 -11.42 8.57
N ASN A 163 17.45 -11.69 9.13
CA ASN A 163 17.21 -12.91 9.90
C ASN A 163 16.84 -14.09 9.00
N LEU A 164 16.08 -13.84 7.93
CA LEU A 164 15.62 -14.87 7.00
C LEU A 164 16.78 -15.54 6.24
N VAL A 165 17.80 -14.80 5.83
CA VAL A 165 18.96 -15.34 5.09
C VAL A 165 19.63 -16.51 5.80
N LYS A 166 19.64 -16.51 7.14
CA LYS A 166 20.22 -17.57 7.99
C LYS A 166 19.50 -18.92 7.84
N ARG A 167 18.27 -18.91 7.32
CA ARG A 167 17.46 -20.11 7.09
C ARG A 167 17.73 -20.79 5.75
N PHE A 168 18.52 -20.16 4.86
CA PHE A 168 18.82 -20.68 3.54
C PHE A 168 20.15 -21.43 3.53
N LYS A 169 20.19 -22.57 2.80
CA LYS A 169 21.40 -23.40 2.64
C LYS A 169 22.53 -22.70 1.87
N SER A 170 22.23 -21.65 1.11
CA SER A 170 23.24 -20.86 0.40
C SER A 170 22.73 -19.46 0.05
N LYS A 171 23.65 -18.50 -0.06
CA LYS A 171 23.34 -17.12 -0.47
C LYS A 171 22.64 -17.07 -1.83
N LYS A 172 23.08 -17.88 -2.80
CA LYS A 172 22.46 -17.96 -4.14
C LYS A 172 20.96 -18.31 -4.09
N ARG A 173 20.56 -19.25 -3.22
CA ARG A 173 19.14 -19.62 -3.07
C ARG A 173 18.32 -18.52 -2.40
N TYR A 174 18.91 -17.83 -1.43
CA TYR A 174 18.27 -16.68 -0.79
C TYR A 174 18.09 -15.51 -1.78
N ASP A 175 19.13 -15.18 -2.55
CA ASP A 175 19.07 -14.12 -3.56
C ASP A 175 18.01 -14.45 -4.64
N ASP A 176 17.91 -15.72 -5.07
CA ASP A 176 16.87 -16.19 -6.00
C ASP A 176 15.45 -16.08 -5.40
N TYR A 177 15.28 -16.47 -4.13
CA TYR A 177 14.02 -16.31 -3.41
C TYR A 177 13.60 -14.85 -3.32
N LEU A 178 14.52 -13.96 -2.90
CA LEU A 178 14.20 -12.56 -2.65
C LEU A 178 13.93 -11.79 -3.96
N SER A 179 14.72 -12.04 -5.00
CA SER A 179 14.53 -11.43 -6.32
C SER A 179 13.22 -11.88 -7.00
N LYS A 180 12.71 -13.07 -6.67
CA LYS A 180 11.41 -13.57 -7.17
C LYS A 180 10.22 -13.17 -6.31
N SER A 181 10.44 -12.74 -5.08
CA SER A 181 9.40 -12.25 -4.15
C SER A 181 8.84 -10.89 -4.58
N LEU A 182 7.60 -10.61 -4.20
CA LEU A 182 6.88 -9.39 -4.58
C LEU A 182 6.78 -8.43 -3.40
N LEU A 183 7.09 -7.17 -3.66
CA LEU A 183 6.77 -6.06 -2.77
C LEU A 183 5.50 -5.38 -3.27
N PHE A 184 4.47 -5.35 -2.44
CA PHE A 184 3.26 -4.58 -2.70
C PHE A 184 3.30 -3.30 -1.87
N ILE A 185 3.20 -2.16 -2.55
CA ILE A 185 3.38 -0.83 -1.94
C ILE A 185 2.15 0.03 -2.27
N ASN A 186 1.42 0.46 -1.25
CA ASN A 186 0.35 1.43 -1.37
C ASN A 186 0.54 2.52 -0.29
N ILE A 187 1.24 3.59 -0.66
CA ILE A 187 1.65 4.65 0.27
C ILE A 187 1.69 6.00 -0.43
N GLY A 188 1.62 7.08 0.34
CA GLY A 188 1.61 8.46 -0.17
C GLY A 188 0.27 9.16 0.02
N ASN A 189 -0.79 8.42 0.36
CA ASN A 189 -2.12 8.99 0.55
C ASN A 189 -2.14 9.99 1.70
N ILE A 190 -1.44 9.68 2.80
CA ILE A 190 -1.31 10.57 3.96
C ILE A 190 -0.52 11.83 3.63
N ASP A 191 0.61 11.71 2.90
CA ASP A 191 1.42 12.87 2.47
C ASP A 191 0.54 13.87 1.71
N MET A 192 -0.15 13.38 0.66
CA MET A 192 -0.92 14.23 -0.25
C MET A 192 -2.29 14.64 0.27
N SER A 193 -2.69 14.20 1.47
CA SER A 193 -3.94 14.59 2.11
C SER A 193 -3.68 15.30 3.45
N SER A 194 -3.70 14.55 4.55
CA SER A 194 -3.70 15.07 5.90
C SER A 194 -2.43 15.87 6.21
N ASP A 195 -1.27 15.46 5.69
CA ASP A 195 -0.01 16.18 5.90
C ASP A 195 0.09 17.45 5.03
N TYR A 196 -0.50 17.45 3.84
CA TYR A 196 -0.48 18.59 2.92
C TYR A 196 -1.44 19.71 3.36
N ASN A 197 -2.73 19.39 3.54
CA ASN A 197 -3.80 20.36 3.78
C ASN A 197 -4.83 19.91 4.83
N GLY A 198 -4.52 18.90 5.65
CA GLY A 198 -5.37 18.47 6.75
C GLY A 198 -5.43 19.47 7.91
N ILE A 199 -6.21 19.12 8.93
CA ILE A 199 -6.36 19.94 10.15
C ILE A 199 -4.99 20.12 10.81
N GLY A 200 -4.57 21.37 11.00
CA GLY A 200 -3.28 21.73 11.60
C GLY A 200 -2.08 21.68 10.63
N ALA A 201 -2.28 21.23 9.38
CA ALA A 201 -1.24 21.25 8.37
C ALA A 201 -0.93 22.69 7.93
N THR A 202 0.34 22.97 7.65
CA THR A 202 0.81 24.28 7.13
C THR A 202 1.56 24.15 5.81
N ILE A 203 1.71 22.92 5.29
CA ILE A 203 2.49 22.62 4.09
C ILE A 203 1.88 23.32 2.86
N PHE A 204 0.55 23.29 2.71
CA PHE A 204 -0.15 23.97 1.61
C PHE A 204 0.11 25.48 1.52
N ARG A 205 0.52 26.12 2.62
CA ARG A 205 0.85 27.56 2.64
C ARG A 205 2.24 27.86 2.08
N LYS A 206 3.12 26.86 2.04
CA LYS A 206 4.52 26.99 1.61
C LYS A 206 4.76 26.42 0.22
N TYR A 207 4.02 25.37 -0.14
CA TYR A 207 4.23 24.63 -1.38
C TYR A 207 2.92 24.43 -2.12
N THR A 208 2.95 24.66 -3.43
CA THR A 208 1.88 24.20 -4.33
C THR A 208 1.82 22.67 -4.36
N VAL A 209 0.68 22.12 -4.76
CA VAL A 209 0.50 20.65 -4.88
C VAL A 209 1.61 20.02 -5.75
N PRO A 210 1.95 20.55 -6.95
CA PRO A 210 3.02 19.95 -7.77
C PRO A 210 4.39 19.98 -7.11
N GLN A 211 4.75 21.08 -6.42
CA GLN A 211 6.02 21.19 -5.72
C GLN A 211 6.13 20.17 -4.59
N TYR A 212 5.06 20.03 -3.78
CA TYR A 212 5.05 19.08 -2.69
C TYR A 212 5.03 17.62 -3.19
N ALA A 213 4.23 17.31 -4.22
CA ALA A 213 4.23 16.00 -4.87
C ALA A 213 5.62 15.62 -5.39
N GLN A 214 6.37 16.57 -5.95
CA GLN A 214 7.74 16.32 -6.39
C GLN A 214 8.68 15.98 -5.22
N MET A 215 8.50 16.60 -4.05
CA MET A 215 9.27 16.28 -2.85
C MET A 215 8.95 14.86 -2.35
N VAL A 216 7.66 14.51 -2.28
CA VAL A 216 7.20 13.17 -1.90
C VAL A 216 7.75 12.11 -2.86
N ALA A 217 7.63 12.34 -4.17
CA ALA A 217 8.14 11.44 -5.20
C ALA A 217 9.67 11.26 -5.10
N LYS A 218 10.42 12.34 -4.86
CA LYS A 218 11.88 12.27 -4.70
C LYS A 218 12.28 11.39 -3.52
N GLU A 219 11.58 11.50 -2.38
CA GLU A 219 11.87 10.66 -1.22
C GLU A 219 11.41 9.20 -1.42
N PHE A 220 10.30 9.01 -2.15
CA PHE A 220 9.85 7.69 -2.54
C PHE A 220 10.87 6.97 -3.44
N CYS A 221 11.43 7.66 -4.43
CA CYS A 221 12.48 7.12 -5.30
C CYS A 221 13.68 6.62 -4.48
N LYS A 222 14.16 7.40 -3.50
CA LYS A 222 15.26 6.96 -2.60
C LYS A 222 14.89 5.69 -1.82
N SER A 223 13.64 5.60 -1.37
CA SER A 223 13.13 4.45 -0.64
C SER A 223 13.07 3.19 -1.53
N LEU A 224 12.63 3.34 -2.78
CA LEU A 224 12.66 2.25 -3.77
C LEU A 224 14.09 1.83 -4.12
N GLU A 225 15.02 2.78 -4.28
CA GLU A 225 16.44 2.48 -4.47
C GLU A 225 17.03 1.72 -3.29
N ARG A 226 16.68 2.10 -2.06
CA ARG A 226 17.09 1.37 -0.85
C ARG A 226 16.58 -0.06 -0.88
N LEU A 227 15.29 -0.28 -1.15
CA LEU A 227 14.72 -1.62 -1.29
C LEU A 227 15.43 -2.42 -2.39
N TYR A 228 15.68 -1.82 -3.55
CA TYR A 228 16.42 -2.48 -4.64
C TYR A 228 17.83 -2.90 -4.20
N LYS A 229 18.55 -2.05 -3.45
CA LYS A 229 19.87 -2.38 -2.89
C LYS A 229 19.81 -3.54 -1.89
N LEU A 230 18.67 -3.76 -1.22
CA LEU A 230 18.45 -4.91 -0.33
C LEU A 230 18.21 -6.25 -1.08
N GLY A 231 18.07 -6.23 -2.41
CA GLY A 231 18.02 -7.45 -3.23
C GLY A 231 16.66 -7.80 -3.83
N VAL A 232 15.62 -7.01 -3.56
CA VAL A 232 14.30 -7.20 -4.17
C VAL A 232 14.26 -6.70 -5.61
N ARG A 233 13.48 -7.36 -6.47
CA ARG A 233 13.43 -7.03 -7.92
C ARG A 233 12.01 -6.86 -8.48
N LYS A 234 10.97 -7.29 -7.76
CA LYS A 234 9.59 -7.16 -8.20
C LYS A 234 8.82 -6.25 -7.26
N PHE A 235 8.26 -5.20 -7.83
CA PHE A 235 7.47 -4.19 -7.12
C PHE A 235 6.13 -4.08 -7.82
N LEU A 236 5.05 -4.12 -7.04
CA LEU A 236 3.72 -3.67 -7.42
C LEU A 236 3.44 -2.42 -6.61
N VAL A 237 3.40 -1.28 -7.28
CA VAL A 237 3.22 0.03 -6.64
C VAL A 237 1.90 0.62 -7.10
N ASN A 238 1.00 0.82 -6.15
CA ASN A 238 -0.25 1.51 -6.43
C ASN A 238 -0.01 3.01 -6.55
N ASN A 239 -0.80 3.63 -7.42
CA ASN A 239 -0.89 5.08 -7.45
C ASN A 239 -1.65 5.59 -6.23
N LEU A 240 -1.58 6.89 -5.99
CA LEU A 240 -2.42 7.55 -4.98
C LEU A 240 -3.90 7.30 -5.27
N GLY A 241 -4.71 7.15 -4.22
CA GLY A 241 -6.16 7.13 -4.35
C GLY A 241 -6.68 8.43 -4.96
N ALA A 242 -7.87 8.37 -5.56
CA ALA A 242 -8.55 9.53 -6.12
C ALA A 242 -8.99 10.50 -5.00
N MET A 243 -8.06 11.36 -4.56
CA MET A 243 -8.24 12.22 -3.37
C MET A 243 -9.49 13.09 -3.43
N GLY A 244 -9.86 13.58 -4.62
CA GLY A 244 -11.07 14.39 -4.80
C GLY A 244 -12.38 13.62 -4.58
N CYS A 245 -12.36 12.28 -4.66
CA CYS A 245 -13.54 11.42 -4.45
C CYS A 245 -13.70 10.97 -3.00
N ILE A 246 -12.76 11.31 -2.12
CA ILE A 246 -12.86 10.95 -0.70
C ILE A 246 -13.98 11.79 -0.08
N PRO A 247 -14.97 11.21 0.63
CA PRO A 247 -16.09 11.96 1.18
C PRO A 247 -15.68 13.18 2.02
N ARG A 248 -14.58 13.08 2.79
CA ARG A 248 -13.99 14.20 3.55
C ARG A 248 -13.69 15.42 2.68
N ASN A 249 -13.30 15.22 1.42
CA ASN A 249 -12.92 16.28 0.49
C ASN A 249 -14.09 16.72 -0.41
N MET A 250 -15.21 15.97 -0.42
CA MET A 250 -16.41 16.31 -1.20
C MET A 250 -17.37 17.23 -0.44
N VAL A 251 -17.30 17.27 0.89
CA VAL A 251 -18.13 18.17 1.70
C VAL A 251 -17.32 19.44 1.99
N SER A 252 -17.55 20.49 1.20
CA SER A 252 -17.17 21.85 1.58
C SER A 252 -18.03 22.26 2.78
N ILE A 253 -17.42 22.32 3.97
CA ILE A 253 -17.99 22.99 5.15
C ILE A 253 -17.56 24.46 5.11
#